data_AF-A0A1C3TMQ5-F1
#
_entry.id   AF-A0A1C3TMQ5-F1
#
_cell.length_a   1.000
_cell.length_b   1.000
_cell.length_c   1.000
_cell.angle_alpha   90.00
_cell.angle_beta   90.00
_cell.angle_gamma   90.00
#
_symmetry.space_group_name_H-M   'P 1'
#
loop_
_entity.id
_entity.type
_entity.pdbx_description
1 polymer ?
#
loop_
_entity_poly.entity_id
_entity_poly.type
_entity_poly.pdbx_seq_one_letter_code
_entity_poly.pdbx_strand_id
1 'polypeptide(L)'
;MASPHAPASSASRYLFVLLAGLLIGLVATVMAMRALQARQDQFPRSLMQVMDKQLALLQRSHAQNRCSAADLQARVQTLRLLGNDLETAFAGLGDDSRFQQHARTLRATLDAAQTTLPTSCAALDQLTHRLDDGCAACHRDFR
;
A
#
# COMPACT_ATOMS: atom_id res chain seq x y z
N MET A 1 -57.92 -29.02 14.24
CA MET A 1 -57.08 -30.16 14.67
C MET A 1 -55.88 -30.25 13.73
N ALA A 2 -54.73 -30.59 14.29
CA ALA A 2 -53.38 -30.25 13.82
C ALA A 2 -52.98 -30.77 12.42
N SER A 3 -52.17 -29.98 11.70
CA SER A 3 -51.52 -30.35 10.44
C SER A 3 -50.47 -31.45 10.64
N PRO A 4 -50.35 -32.43 9.72
CA PRO A 4 -49.34 -33.48 9.83
C PRO A 4 -47.96 -32.93 9.46
N HIS A 5 -47.02 -32.98 10.41
CA HIS A 5 -45.60 -32.77 10.11
C HIS A 5 -45.06 -34.02 9.40
N ALA A 6 -44.65 -33.89 8.14
CA ALA A 6 -43.95 -34.96 7.43
C ALA A 6 -42.65 -35.32 8.19
N PRO A 7 -42.33 -36.61 8.38
CA PRO A 7 -41.14 -37.01 9.12
C PRO A 7 -39.90 -36.55 8.34
N ALA A 8 -39.10 -35.67 8.94
CA ALA A 8 -37.85 -35.20 8.36
C ALA A 8 -36.93 -36.40 8.08
N SER A 9 -36.66 -36.68 6.79
CA SER A 9 -35.83 -37.82 6.39
C SER A 9 -34.42 -37.68 6.97
N SER A 10 -33.80 -38.81 7.31
CA SER A 10 -32.43 -38.86 7.82
C SER A 10 -31.44 -38.12 6.91
N ALA A 11 -31.64 -38.20 5.59
CA ALA A 11 -30.86 -37.48 4.59
C ALA A 11 -30.90 -35.96 4.76
N SER A 12 -32.06 -35.38 5.09
CA SER A 12 -32.20 -33.93 5.37
C SER A 12 -31.41 -33.52 6.61
N ARG A 13 -31.42 -34.37 7.66
CA ARG A 13 -30.64 -34.13 8.89
C ARG A 13 -29.14 -34.18 8.64
N TYR A 14 -28.66 -35.15 7.85
CA TYR A 14 -27.23 -35.24 7.49
C TYR A 14 -26.78 -34.09 6.59
N LEU A 15 -27.59 -33.68 5.61
CA LEU A 15 -27.31 -32.52 4.78
C LEU A 15 -27.17 -31.23 5.62
N PHE A 16 -28.07 -31.05 6.58
CA PHE A 16 -28.04 -29.90 7.49
C PHE A 16 -26.76 -29.87 8.33
N VAL A 17 -26.35 -31.01 8.90
CA VAL A 17 -25.10 -31.11 9.68
C VAL A 17 -23.88 -30.84 8.79
N LEU A 18 -23.87 -31.34 7.55
CA LEU A 18 -22.79 -31.09 6.60
C LEU A 18 -22.69 -29.60 6.28
N LEU A 19 -23.81 -28.95 5.93
CA LEU A 19 -23.83 -27.50 5.64
C LEU A 19 -23.42 -26.66 6.86
N ALA A 20 -23.90 -27.01 8.05
CA ALA A 20 -23.51 -26.34 9.28
C ALA A 20 -22.00 -26.51 9.55
N GLY A 21 -21.46 -27.71 9.39
CA GLY A 21 -20.03 -27.99 9.53
C GLY A 21 -19.19 -27.23 8.51
N LEU A 22 -19.63 -27.15 7.25
CA LEU A 22 -18.95 -26.39 6.21
C LEU A 22 -18.92 -24.89 6.53
N LEU A 23 -20.05 -24.33 6.99
CA LEU A 23 -20.14 -22.93 7.38
C LEU A 23 -19.21 -22.62 8.57
N ILE A 24 -19.23 -23.47 9.60
CA ILE A 24 -18.35 -23.31 10.77
C ILE A 24 -16.89 -23.42 10.34
N GLY A 25 -16.54 -24.40 9.50
CA GLY A 25 -15.19 -24.57 8.97
C GLY A 25 -14.72 -23.37 8.18
N LEU A 26 -15.57 -22.78 7.34
CA LEU A 26 -15.26 -21.59 6.56
C LEU A 26 -15.01 -20.38 7.47
N VAL A 27 -15.88 -20.15 8.47
CA VAL A 27 -15.70 -19.07 9.45
C VAL A 27 -14.40 -19.25 10.23
N ALA A 28 -14.15 -20.46 10.75
CA ALA A 28 -12.93 -20.78 11.50
C ALA A 28 -11.66 -20.53 10.66
N THR A 29 -11.68 -20.95 9.39
CA THR A 29 -10.56 -20.77 8.46
C THR A 29 -10.29 -19.28 8.21
N VAL A 30 -11.32 -18.47 7.93
CA VAL A 30 -11.16 -17.03 7.71
C VAL A 30 -10.63 -16.33 8.97
N MET A 31 -11.12 -16.70 10.17
CA MET A 31 -10.66 -16.12 11.43
C MET A 31 -9.20 -16.49 11.73
N ALA A 32 -8.81 -17.74 11.50
CA ALA A 32 -7.41 -18.16 11.62
C ALA A 32 -6.50 -17.41 10.63
N MET A 33 -6.94 -17.28 9.37
CA MET A 33 -6.20 -16.57 8.34
C MET A 33 -6.05 -15.07 8.66
N ARG A 34 -7.10 -14.42 9.17
CA ARG A 34 -7.04 -13.04 9.67
C ARG A 34 -6.13 -12.89 10.88
N ALA A 35 -6.14 -13.84 11.82
CA ALA A 35 -5.25 -13.83 12.97
C ALA A 35 -3.76 -13.95 12.56
N LEU A 36 -3.47 -14.75 11.53
CA LEU A 36 -2.12 -14.85 10.96
C LEU A 36 -1.72 -13.57 10.22
N GLN A 37 -2.62 -12.98 9.44
CA GLN A 37 -2.37 -11.70 8.75
C GLN A 37 -2.19 -10.52 9.70
N ALA A 38 -2.88 -10.52 10.84
CA ALA A 38 -2.70 -9.50 11.88
C ALA A 38 -1.33 -9.60 12.57
N ARG A 39 -0.68 -10.76 12.52
CA ARG A 39 0.71 -10.95 12.98
C ARG A 39 1.74 -10.56 11.94
N GLN A 40 1.36 -10.45 10.67
CA GLN A 40 2.25 -9.94 9.63
C GLN A 40 2.27 -8.42 9.70
N ASP A 41 3.47 -7.85 9.77
CA ASP A 41 3.60 -6.40 9.70
C ASP A 41 3.17 -5.92 8.30
N GLN A 42 2.03 -5.24 8.23
CA GLN A 42 1.48 -4.70 6.99
C GLN A 42 2.06 -3.33 6.66
N PHE A 43 2.78 -2.72 7.62
CA PHE A 43 3.25 -1.35 7.54
C PHE A 43 4.19 -1.08 6.34
N PRO A 44 5.23 -1.88 6.05
CA PRO A 44 6.07 -1.64 4.88
C PRO A 44 5.30 -1.68 3.55
N ARG A 45 4.30 -2.57 3.43
CA ARG A 45 3.48 -2.68 2.22
C ARG A 45 2.53 -1.49 2.08
N SER A 46 1.86 -1.09 3.17
CA SER A 46 0.94 0.04 3.14
C SER A 46 1.68 1.35 2.89
N LEU A 47 2.87 1.53 3.48
CA LEU A 47 3.74 2.68 3.21
C LEU A 47 4.06 2.80 1.72
N MET A 48 4.55 1.71 1.11
CA MET A 48 4.86 1.69 -0.33
C MET A 48 3.63 1.94 -1.19
N GLN A 49 2.46 1.41 -0.82
CA GLN A 49 1.21 1.63 -1.55
C GLN A 49 0.77 3.11 -1.51
N VAL A 50 0.92 3.79 -0.36
CA VAL A 50 0.59 5.21 -0.25
C VAL A 50 1.59 6.05 -1.02
N MET A 51 2.89 5.73 -0.96
CA MET A 51 3.92 6.45 -1.72
C MET A 51 3.69 6.34 -3.24
N ASP A 52 3.44 5.12 -3.74
CA ASP A 52 3.08 4.87 -5.15
C ASP A 52 1.86 5.70 -5.57
N LYS A 53 0.82 5.73 -4.72
CA LYS A 53 -0.37 6.53 -4.98
C LYS A 53 -0.06 8.03 -5.11
N GLN A 54 0.79 8.58 -4.26
CA GLN A 54 1.16 10.00 -4.33
C GLN A 54 1.95 10.32 -5.60
N LEU A 55 2.87 9.43 -5.99
CA LEU A 55 3.64 9.56 -7.23
C LEU A 55 2.74 9.47 -8.48
N ALA A 56 1.84 8.50 -8.53
CA ALA A 56 0.86 8.36 -9.62
C ALA A 56 -0.05 9.60 -9.75
N LEU A 57 -0.35 10.28 -8.63
CA LEU A 57 -1.13 11.51 -8.67
C LEU A 57 -0.31 12.72 -9.16
N LEU A 58 1.01 12.75 -8.92
CA LEU A 58 1.91 13.74 -9.55
C LEU A 58 1.95 13.54 -11.08
N GLN A 59 2.15 12.30 -11.53
CA GLN A 59 2.10 11.92 -12.95
C GLN A 59 0.75 12.30 -13.60
N ARG A 60 -0.35 12.07 -12.89
CA ARG A 60 -1.68 12.49 -13.36
C ARG A 60 -1.80 14.01 -13.48
N SER A 61 -1.23 14.76 -12.55
CA SER A 61 -1.20 16.23 -12.60
C SER A 61 -0.48 16.71 -13.86
N HIS A 62 0.66 16.08 -14.18
CA HIS A 62 1.40 16.33 -15.41
C HIS A 62 0.55 16.04 -16.65
N ALA A 63 -0.08 14.86 -16.73
CA ALA A 63 -0.95 14.48 -17.84
C ALA A 63 -2.15 15.41 -18.04
N GLN A 64 -2.58 16.11 -16.98
CA GLN A 64 -3.67 17.10 -17.02
C GLN A 64 -3.18 18.53 -17.26
N ASN A 65 -1.89 18.75 -17.49
CA ASN A 65 -1.25 20.07 -17.56
C ASN A 65 -1.46 20.94 -16.30
N ARG A 66 -1.68 20.30 -15.15
CA ARG A 66 -1.85 20.94 -13.83
C ARG A 66 -0.52 20.96 -13.09
N CYS A 67 0.36 21.87 -13.50
CA CYS A 67 1.75 21.90 -13.05
C CYS A 67 2.04 23.11 -12.14
N SER A 68 1.01 23.69 -11.52
CA SER A 68 1.18 24.81 -10.59
C SER A 68 1.81 24.32 -9.29
N ALA A 69 2.63 25.16 -8.65
CA ALA A 69 3.21 24.85 -7.35
C ALA A 69 2.16 24.43 -6.31
N ALA A 70 0.97 25.06 -6.34
CA ALA A 70 -0.15 24.74 -5.46
C ALA A 70 -0.73 23.33 -5.70
N ASP A 71 -0.77 22.86 -6.95
CA ASP A 71 -1.25 21.51 -7.28
C ASP A 71 -0.27 20.41 -6.81
N LEU A 72 1.01 20.75 -6.65
CA LEU A 72 2.11 19.80 -6.42
C LEU A 72 2.58 19.76 -4.97
N GLN A 73 2.54 20.89 -4.26
CA GLN A 73 3.12 21.05 -2.93
C GLN A 73 2.66 19.98 -1.94
N ALA A 74 1.34 19.74 -1.86
CA ALA A 74 0.78 18.77 -0.91
C ALA A 74 1.30 17.34 -1.16
N ARG A 75 1.51 16.96 -2.43
CA ARG A 75 1.96 15.62 -2.82
C ARG A 75 3.44 15.43 -2.51
N VAL A 76 4.27 16.41 -2.87
CA VAL A 76 5.71 16.41 -2.56
C VAL A 76 5.94 16.41 -1.04
N GLN A 77 5.15 17.17 -0.29
CA GLN A 77 5.20 17.18 1.16
C GLN A 77 4.80 15.82 1.76
N THR A 78 3.73 15.21 1.25
CA THR A 78 3.30 13.88 1.71
C THR A 78 4.37 12.83 1.45
N LEU A 79 4.94 12.78 0.23
CA LEU A 79 6.03 11.87 -0.10
C LEU A 79 7.24 12.06 0.81
N ARG A 80 7.56 13.31 1.15
CA ARG A 80 8.71 13.61 2.02
C ARG A 80 8.52 13.10 3.44
N LEU A 81 7.30 13.22 3.97
CA LEU A 81 6.93 12.70 5.28
C LEU A 81 6.98 11.17 5.30
N LEU A 82 6.36 10.52 4.31
CA LEU A 82 6.40 9.06 4.17
C LEU A 82 7.84 8.53 4.00
N GLY A 83 8.71 9.30 3.34
CA GLY A 83 10.13 8.98 3.22
C GLY A 83 10.89 8.92 4.55
N ASN A 84 10.39 9.53 5.63
CA ASN A 84 10.97 9.40 6.98
C ASN A 84 10.61 8.08 7.66
N ASP A 85 9.55 7.42 7.19
CA ASP A 85 9.06 6.18 7.79
C ASP A 85 9.71 4.94 7.19
N LEU A 86 10.58 5.10 6.17
CA LEU A 86 11.20 3.98 5.45
C LEU A 86 12.03 3.09 6.37
N GLU A 87 12.92 3.64 7.17
CA GLU A 87 13.76 2.86 8.08
C GLU A 87 12.94 2.19 9.19
N THR A 88 11.88 2.84 9.67
CA THR A 88 10.95 2.25 10.66
C THR A 88 10.12 1.13 10.04
N ALA A 89 9.61 1.32 8.83
CA ALA A 89 8.76 0.36 8.14
C ALA A 89 9.53 -0.87 7.66
N PHE A 90 10.81 -0.70 7.32
CA PHE A 90 11.71 -1.78 6.92
C PHE A 90 12.78 -2.00 7.98
N ALA A 91 12.39 -2.23 9.24
CA ALA A 91 13.34 -2.41 10.35
C ALA A 91 14.42 -3.47 10.08
N GLY A 92 14.09 -4.56 9.36
CA GLY A 92 15.06 -5.59 8.97
C GLY A 92 16.10 -5.14 7.93
N LEU A 93 15.87 -4.00 7.25
CA LEU A 93 16.79 -3.36 6.31
C LEU A 93 17.34 -2.03 6.84
N GLY A 94 16.90 -1.58 8.02
CA GLY A 94 17.20 -0.26 8.57
C GLY A 94 18.69 -0.01 8.76
N ASP A 95 19.48 -1.05 9.03
CA ASP A 95 20.94 -0.97 9.21
C ASP A 95 21.72 -1.19 7.90
N ASP A 96 21.06 -1.54 6.79
CA ASP A 96 21.72 -1.71 5.50
C ASP A 96 22.08 -0.35 4.90
N SER A 97 23.39 -0.11 4.75
CA SER A 97 23.92 1.15 4.22
C SER A 97 23.40 1.52 2.82
N ARG A 98 23.10 0.55 1.95
CA ARG A 98 22.55 0.78 0.61
C ARG A 98 21.09 1.19 0.71
N PHE A 99 20.31 0.52 1.58
CA PHE A 99 18.91 0.89 1.83
C PHE A 99 18.82 2.32 2.36
N GLN A 100 19.60 2.65 3.40
CA GLN A 100 19.63 4.01 3.93
C GLN A 100 20.07 5.03 2.89
N GLN A 101 21.00 4.68 2.00
CA GLN A 101 21.45 5.58 0.93
C GLN A 101 20.33 5.89 -0.07
N HIS A 102 19.56 4.89 -0.49
CA HIS A 102 18.39 5.09 -1.35
C HIS A 102 17.33 5.97 -0.64
N ALA A 103 17.03 5.67 0.63
CA ALA A 103 16.09 6.46 1.43
C ALA A 103 16.54 7.92 1.62
N ARG A 104 17.84 8.15 1.85
CA ARG A 104 18.42 9.51 1.92
C ARG A 104 18.33 10.23 0.57
N THR A 105 18.64 9.56 -0.53
CA THR A 105 18.59 10.13 -1.88
C THR A 105 17.16 10.55 -2.26
N LEU A 106 16.17 9.72 -1.94
CA LEU A 106 14.77 10.05 -2.12
C LEU A 106 14.36 11.30 -1.33
N ARG A 107 14.68 11.32 -0.02
CA ARG A 107 14.38 12.48 0.84
C ARG A 107 15.06 13.75 0.34
N ALA A 108 16.33 13.68 -0.06
CA ALA A 108 17.06 14.83 -0.61
C ALA A 108 16.43 15.36 -1.91
N THR A 109 15.96 14.47 -2.78
CA THR A 109 15.24 14.86 -4.02
C THR A 109 13.94 15.58 -3.71
N LEU A 110 13.19 15.09 -2.71
CA LEU A 110 11.94 15.68 -2.26
C LEU A 110 12.17 17.02 -1.52
N ASP A 111 13.22 17.11 -0.68
CA ASP A 111 13.63 18.35 -0.02
C ASP A 111 13.98 19.44 -1.05
N ALA A 112 14.75 19.09 -2.08
CA ALA A 112 15.05 19.99 -3.18
C ALA A 112 13.77 20.48 -3.89
N ALA A 113 12.82 19.57 -4.16
CA ALA A 113 11.53 19.91 -4.78
C ALA A 113 10.63 20.78 -3.89
N GLN A 114 10.76 20.71 -2.56
CA GLN A 114 10.03 21.61 -1.65
C GLN A 114 10.63 23.02 -1.65
N THR A 115 11.96 23.14 -1.70
CA THR A 115 12.62 24.45 -1.76
C THR A 115 12.39 25.16 -3.08
N THR A 116 12.35 24.40 -4.18
CA THR A 116 12.12 24.91 -5.54
C THR A 116 11.03 24.09 -6.21
N LEU A 117 9.77 24.47 -5.95
CA LEU A 117 8.63 23.80 -6.56
C LEU A 117 8.67 23.94 -8.09
N PRO A 118 8.30 22.88 -8.85
CA PRO A 118 8.17 22.97 -10.29
C PRO A 118 7.21 24.09 -10.69
N THR A 119 7.69 25.02 -11.51
CA THR A 119 6.89 26.14 -12.06
C THR A 119 6.43 25.87 -13.49
N SER A 120 6.80 24.73 -14.06
CA SER A 120 6.43 24.31 -15.42
C SER A 120 6.18 22.80 -15.47
N CYS A 121 5.41 22.37 -16.49
CA CYS A 121 5.18 20.94 -16.71
C CYS A 121 6.45 20.17 -17.05
N ALA A 122 7.41 20.79 -17.76
CA ALA A 122 8.71 20.19 -18.02
C ALA A 122 9.51 19.94 -16.73
N ALA A 123 9.46 20.88 -15.78
CA ALA A 123 10.10 20.70 -14.48
C ALA A 123 9.42 19.61 -13.64
N LEU A 124 8.09 19.51 -13.72
CA LEU A 124 7.32 18.44 -13.05
C LEU A 124 7.65 17.07 -13.66
N ASP A 125 7.74 16.96 -14.97
CA ASP A 125 8.11 15.75 -15.67
C ASP A 125 9.51 15.27 -15.23
N GLN A 126 10.48 16.18 -15.21
CA GLN A 126 11.83 15.88 -14.74
C GLN A 126 11.87 15.44 -13.27
N LEU A 127 11.11 16.10 -12.39
CA LEU A 127 10.99 15.69 -10.99
C LEU A 127 10.41 14.26 -10.89
N THR A 128 9.34 14.01 -11.62
CA THR A 128 8.63 12.73 -11.59
C THR A 128 9.52 11.60 -12.09
N HIS A 129 10.28 11.82 -13.16
CA HIS A 129 11.28 10.87 -13.66
C HIS A 129 12.37 10.56 -12.64
N ARG A 130 12.94 11.58 -11.97
CA ARG A 130 13.94 11.36 -10.92
C ARG A 130 13.39 10.54 -9.74
N LEU A 131 12.13 10.78 -9.36
CA LEU A 131 11.47 10.01 -8.31
C LEU A 131 11.24 8.55 -8.75
N ASP A 132 10.77 8.32 -9.97
CA ASP A 132 10.60 6.96 -10.54
C ASP A 132 11.93 6.21 -10.58
N ASP A 133 13.00 6.85 -11.04
CA ASP A 133 14.34 6.26 -11.08
C ASP A 133 14.85 5.90 -9.68
N GLY A 134 14.64 6.77 -8.69
CA GLY A 134 14.98 6.51 -7.30
C GLY A 134 14.18 5.35 -6.69
N CYS A 135 12.88 5.31 -6.95
CA CYS A 135 12.00 4.20 -6.55
C CYS A 135 12.47 2.88 -7.19
N ALA A 136 12.74 2.89 -8.50
CA ALA A 136 13.20 1.72 -9.24
C ALA A 136 14.58 1.24 -8.77
N ALA A 137 15.50 2.16 -8.45
CA ALA A 137 16.83 1.81 -7.94
C ALA A 137 16.75 1.09 -6.58
N CYS A 138 15.95 1.60 -5.65
CA CYS A 138 15.73 0.93 -4.37
C CYS A 138 15.07 -0.44 -4.57
N HIS A 139 14.02 -0.53 -5.40
CA HIS A 139 13.32 -1.79 -5.63
C HIS A 139 14.17 -2.85 -6.34
N ARG A 140 15.07 -2.47 -7.25
CA ARG A 140 16.00 -3.43 -7.87
C ARG A 140 16.91 -4.12 -6.85
N ASP A 141 17.22 -3.43 -5.75
CA ASP A 141 18.14 -3.93 -4.74
C ASP A 141 17.44 -4.75 -3.65
N PHE A 142 16.16 -4.50 -3.38
CA PHE A 142 15.48 -4.97 -2.16
C PHE A 142 14.09 -5.61 -2.37
N ARG A 143 13.59 -5.71 -3.61
CA ARG A 143 12.29 -6.33 -3.94
C ARG A 143 12.45 -7.57 -4.80
#